data_AF-A0A9X2YWG5-F1
#
_entry.id   AF-A0A9X2YWG5-F1
#
_cell.length_a   1.000
_cell.length_b   1.000
_cell.length_c   1.000
_cell.angle_alpha   90.00
_cell.angle_beta   90.00
_cell.angle_gamma   90.00
#
_symmetry.space_group_name_H-M   'P 1'
#
loop_
_entity.id
_entity.type
_entity.pdbx_description
1 polymer ?
#
loop_
_entity_poly.entity_id
_entity_poly.type
_entity_poly.pdbx_seq_one_letter_code
_entity_poly.pdbx_strand_id
1 'polypeptide(L)'
;TPVDLPPIPEEPEQIDEAIPMFIRAYGPTGDSNGLEFPWQQAGPRYAWIREFRDLVDGEELTPFIRAAMAVDVTSSMTNFSTAGLAFINADYTLALSRLPDGPYIALAALTHTSADGVATGSSELFDHLGP
;
A
#
# COMPACT_ATOMS: atom_id res chain seq x y z
N THR A 1 8.63 -5.21 -16.18
CA THR A 1 9.62 -6.08 -15.51
C THR A 1 8.93 -6.72 -14.33
N PRO A 2 9.16 -8.00 -14.01
CA PRO A 2 8.60 -8.62 -12.82
C PRO A 2 8.94 -7.79 -11.57
N VAL A 3 7.95 -7.58 -10.71
CA VAL A 3 8.13 -6.92 -9.42
C VAL A 3 8.50 -7.97 -8.38
N ASP A 4 9.64 -7.80 -7.72
CA ASP A 4 10.06 -8.66 -6.61
C ASP A 4 9.57 -8.05 -5.30
N LEU A 5 8.53 -8.66 -4.73
CA LEU A 5 7.89 -8.15 -3.51
C LEU A 5 8.63 -8.64 -2.27
N PRO A 6 8.70 -7.80 -1.22
CA PRO A 6 9.07 -8.28 0.09
C PRO A 6 8.08 -9.37 0.56
N PRO A 7 8.49 -10.28 1.45
CA PRO A 7 7.60 -11.32 1.97
C PRO A 7 6.42 -10.71 2.71
N ILE A 8 5.29 -11.43 2.73
CA ILE A 8 4.15 -11.10 3.58
C ILE A 8 4.65 -11.01 5.03
N PRO A 9 4.35 -9.93 5.75
CA PRO A 9 4.79 -9.74 7.12
C PRO A 9 4.20 -10.80 8.05
N GLU A 10 4.96 -11.17 9.08
CA GLU A 10 4.40 -11.91 10.21
C GLU A 10 3.33 -11.07 10.90
N GLU A 11 2.25 -11.73 11.28
CA GLU A 11 1.18 -11.06 12.03
C GLU A 11 1.68 -10.65 13.41
N PRO A 12 1.54 -9.37 13.79
CA PRO A 12 1.84 -8.97 15.15
C PRO A 12 0.89 -9.69 16.11
N GLU A 13 1.43 -10.15 17.25
CA GLU A 13 0.63 -10.85 18.28
C GLU A 13 -0.54 -10.01 18.80
N GLN A 14 -0.38 -8.69 18.78
CA GLN A 14 -1.40 -7.72 19.12
C GLN A 14 -1.40 -6.57 18.10
N ILE A 15 -2.59 -6.23 17.64
CA ILE A 15 -2.82 -5.05 16.82
C ILE A 15 -3.46 -4.00 17.73
N ASP A 16 -2.87 -2.81 17.80
CA ASP A 16 -3.43 -1.69 18.56
C ASP A 16 -4.88 -1.43 18.12
N GLU A 17 -5.79 -1.29 19.08
CA GLU A 17 -7.18 -1.06 18.78
C GLU A 17 -7.45 0.26 18.06
N ALA A 18 -6.56 1.22 18.22
CA ALA A 18 -6.66 2.55 17.62
C ALA A 18 -6.25 2.58 16.14
N ILE A 19 -5.56 1.57 15.61
CA ILE A 19 -5.15 1.58 14.20
C ILE A 19 -6.26 1.01 13.30
N PRO A 20 -6.63 1.73 12.22
CA PRO A 20 -7.75 1.31 11.36
C PRO A 20 -7.37 0.10 10.50
N MET A 21 -6.11 -0.01 10.13
CA MET A 21 -5.57 -1.00 9.21
C MET A 21 -4.10 -1.28 9.52
N PHE A 22 -3.63 -2.47 9.16
CA PHE A 22 -2.23 -2.85 9.33
C PHE A 22 -1.49 -2.55 8.04
N ILE A 23 -0.45 -1.73 8.11
CA ILE A 23 0.40 -1.39 6.97
C ILE A 23 1.83 -1.71 7.34
N ARG A 24 2.44 -2.63 6.60
CA ARG A 24 3.89 -2.83 6.62
C ARG A 24 4.49 -2.21 5.36
N ALA A 25 5.17 -1.08 5.52
CA ALA A 25 5.87 -0.40 4.44
C ALA A 25 7.32 -0.93 4.29
N TYR A 26 7.78 -1.00 3.04
CA TYR A 26 9.14 -1.39 2.70
C TYR A 26 9.74 -0.39 1.71
N GLY A 27 11.03 -0.11 1.86
CA GLY A 27 11.83 0.66 0.92
C GLY A 27 12.79 -0.21 0.12
N PRO A 28 13.87 0.37 -0.44
CA PRO A 28 14.90 -0.35 -1.19
C PRO A 28 15.62 -1.40 -0.36
N THR A 29 15.77 -1.14 0.95
CA THR A 29 16.31 -2.08 1.92
C THR A 29 15.17 -2.60 2.79
N GLY A 30 15.03 -3.93 2.87
CA GLY A 30 13.93 -4.60 3.57
C GLY A 30 13.83 -4.26 5.07
N ASP A 31 14.93 -3.79 5.66
CA ASP A 31 14.95 -3.22 7.00
C ASP A 31 15.10 -1.69 6.92
N SER A 32 13.96 -1.00 6.95
CA SER A 32 13.86 0.46 6.98
C SER A 32 13.56 0.97 8.39
N ASN A 33 13.75 0.13 9.42
CA ASN A 33 13.41 0.41 10.83
C ASN A 33 14.07 1.68 11.41
N GLY A 34 15.05 2.29 10.72
CA GLY A 34 15.68 3.55 11.11
C GLY A 34 15.04 4.82 10.53
N LEU A 35 14.10 4.71 9.58
CA LEU A 35 13.36 5.85 9.03
C LEU A 35 11.97 5.91 9.67
N GLU A 36 11.54 7.10 10.07
CA GLU A 36 10.17 7.35 10.51
C GLU A 36 9.15 6.97 9.41
N PHE A 37 9.56 7.11 8.14
CA PHE A 37 8.81 6.68 6.96
C PHE A 37 9.69 5.88 5.99
N PRO A 38 9.51 4.55 5.86
CA PRO A 38 10.24 3.68 4.94
C PRO A 38 10.30 4.14 3.47
N TRP A 39 9.33 4.95 3.04
CA TRP A 39 9.23 5.48 1.69
C TRP A 39 9.98 6.80 1.47
N GLN A 40 10.47 7.45 2.53
CA GLN A 40 11.17 8.73 2.46
C GLN A 40 12.64 8.57 2.03
N GLN A 41 12.85 7.85 0.92
CA GLN A 41 14.14 7.57 0.34
C GLN A 41 14.00 7.33 -1.17
N ALA A 42 15.13 7.31 -1.88
CA ALA A 42 15.18 6.99 -3.29
C ALA A 42 15.10 5.47 -3.50
N GLY A 43 14.42 5.03 -4.55
CA GLY A 43 14.31 3.61 -4.94
C GLY A 43 12.88 3.06 -4.79
N PRO A 44 12.73 1.73 -4.86
CA PRO A 44 11.42 1.10 -4.87
C PRO A 44 10.71 1.23 -3.52
N ARG A 45 9.39 1.19 -3.57
CA ARG A 45 8.50 1.30 -2.42
C ARG A 45 7.42 0.25 -2.52
N TYR A 46 7.23 -0.46 -1.42
CA TYR A 46 6.23 -1.50 -1.32
C TYR A 46 5.43 -1.34 -0.03
N ALA A 47 4.24 -1.93 -0.02
CA ALA A 47 3.41 -2.06 1.16
C ALA A 47 2.80 -3.45 1.18
N TRP A 48 2.67 -4.07 2.35
CA TRP A 48 1.67 -5.11 2.60
C TRP A 48 0.62 -4.53 3.54
N ILE A 49 -0.64 -4.70 3.15
CA ILE A 49 -1.79 -4.14 3.85
C ILE A 49 -2.73 -5.27 4.25
N ARG A 50 -3.22 -5.21 5.48
CA ARG A 50 -4.33 -6.03 5.94
C ARG A 50 -5.33 -5.19 6.70
N GLU A 51 -6.55 -5.19 6.16
CA GLU A 51 -7.73 -4.71 6.85
C GLU A 51 -8.25 -5.79 7.80
N PHE A 52 -8.55 -5.42 9.03
CA PHE A 52 -9.07 -6.36 10.05
C PHE A 52 -10.22 -5.76 10.86
N ARG A 53 -10.63 -4.53 10.53
CA ARG A 53 -11.81 -3.87 11.08
C ARG A 53 -12.95 -3.98 10.10
N ASP A 54 -14.15 -4.11 10.63
CA ASP A 54 -15.36 -4.02 9.83
C ASP A 54 -15.48 -2.60 9.29
N LEU A 55 -15.58 -2.47 7.96
CA LEU A 55 -15.81 -1.17 7.32
C LEU A 55 -17.22 -0.65 7.62
N VAL A 56 -18.18 -1.57 7.65
CA VAL A 56 -19.59 -1.34 7.99
C VAL A 56 -20.02 -2.46 8.94
N ASP A 57 -20.69 -2.10 10.02
CA ASP A 57 -21.15 -3.05 11.03
C ASP A 57 -22.07 -4.13 10.41
N GLY A 58 -21.75 -5.39 10.70
CA GLY A 58 -22.48 -6.56 10.20
C GLY A 58 -22.24 -6.92 8.72
N GLU A 59 -21.40 -6.18 8.00
CA GLU A 59 -21.06 -6.46 6.60
C GLU A 59 -19.71 -7.18 6.50
N GLU A 60 -19.66 -8.24 5.70
CA GLU A 60 -18.43 -9.01 5.50
C GLU A 60 -17.38 -8.18 4.74
N LEU A 61 -16.15 -8.22 5.24
CA LEU A 61 -15.00 -7.62 4.58
C LEU A 61 -14.49 -8.50 3.41
N THR A 62 -15.20 -8.41 2.28
CA THR A 62 -14.92 -9.18 1.05
C THR A 62 -13.56 -8.83 0.42
N PRO A 63 -13.00 -9.71 -0.45
CA PRO A 63 -11.75 -9.41 -1.16
C PRO A 63 -11.78 -8.12 -1.98
N PHE A 64 -12.93 -7.78 -2.59
CA PHE A 64 -13.10 -6.54 -3.33
C PHE A 64 -12.99 -5.32 -2.41
N ILE A 65 -13.66 -5.35 -1.25
CA ILE A 65 -13.61 -4.26 -0.28
C ILE A 65 -12.18 -4.08 0.25
N ARG A 66 -11.47 -5.18 0.55
CA ARG A 66 -10.06 -5.14 0.98
C ARG A 66 -9.17 -4.47 -0.05
N ALA A 67 -9.30 -4.81 -1.34
CA ALA A 67 -8.55 -4.15 -2.40
C ALA A 67 -8.90 -2.66 -2.53
N ALA A 68 -10.19 -2.32 -2.45
CA ALA A 68 -10.67 -0.94 -2.54
C ALA A 68 -10.22 -0.05 -1.37
N MET A 69 -10.03 -0.62 -0.18
CA MET A 69 -9.45 0.07 0.98
C MET A 69 -7.93 0.18 0.86
N ALA A 70 -7.25 -0.91 0.51
CA ALA A 70 -5.79 -0.95 0.39
C ALA A 70 -5.23 0.07 -0.62
N VAL A 71 -5.93 0.30 -1.74
CA VAL A 71 -5.48 1.22 -2.80
C VAL A 71 -5.44 2.70 -2.36
N ASP A 72 -6.08 3.09 -1.25
CA ASP A 72 -5.95 4.46 -0.73
C ASP A 72 -4.49 4.82 -0.37
N VAL A 73 -3.69 3.81 -0.02
CA VAL A 73 -2.26 3.95 0.27
C VAL A 73 -1.42 4.32 -0.97
N THR A 74 -1.92 4.07 -2.19
CA THR A 74 -1.22 4.35 -3.45
C THR A 74 -0.80 5.82 -3.56
N SER A 75 -1.65 6.75 -3.15
CA SER A 75 -1.33 8.18 -3.23
C SER A 75 -0.09 8.50 -2.40
N SER A 76 -0.08 8.13 -1.12
CA SER A 76 1.08 8.32 -0.25
C SER A 76 2.33 7.67 -0.85
N MET A 77 2.25 6.39 -1.19
CA MET A 77 3.41 5.61 -1.65
C MET A 77 4.05 6.17 -2.93
N THR A 78 3.24 6.60 -3.89
CA THR A 78 3.73 7.19 -5.15
C THR A 78 4.22 8.62 -4.98
N ASN A 79 3.69 9.38 -4.01
CA ASN A 79 4.01 10.79 -3.79
C ASN A 79 5.08 11.06 -2.72
N PHE A 80 5.52 10.05 -1.96
CA PHE A 80 6.69 10.19 -1.08
C PHE A 80 7.97 10.43 -1.89
N SER A 81 8.89 11.20 -1.32
CA SER A 81 10.23 11.44 -1.86
C SER A 81 11.24 11.50 -0.71
N THR A 82 12.52 11.73 -0.99
CA THR A 82 13.52 12.02 0.06
C THR A 82 13.19 13.26 0.89
N ALA A 83 12.36 14.18 0.36
CA ALA A 83 11.91 15.38 1.05
C ALA A 83 10.59 15.18 1.82
N GLY A 84 10.02 13.97 1.84
CA GLY A 84 8.73 13.67 2.46
C GLY A 84 7.58 13.57 1.46
N LEU A 85 6.34 13.59 1.98
CA LEU A 85 5.11 13.50 1.21
C LEU A 85 4.66 14.90 0.73
N ALA A 86 4.55 15.08 -0.58
CA ALA A 86 4.32 16.40 -1.18
C ALA A 86 2.90 16.64 -1.72
N PHE A 87 2.11 15.59 -1.93
CA PHE A 87 0.80 15.67 -2.60
C PHE A 87 -0.29 14.99 -1.79
N ILE A 88 -1.52 15.48 -1.93
CA ILE A 88 -2.72 14.90 -1.33
C ILE A 88 -3.48 14.05 -2.36
N ASN A 89 -4.26 13.08 -1.90
CA ASN A 89 -5.16 12.31 -2.74
C ASN A 89 -6.26 13.23 -3.33
N ALA A 90 -6.45 13.16 -4.65
CA ALA A 90 -7.52 13.87 -5.35
C ALA A 90 -8.52 12.87 -5.95
N ASP A 91 -8.00 11.84 -6.64
CA ASP A 91 -8.74 10.67 -7.10
C ASP A 91 -7.81 9.45 -7.24
N TYR A 92 -8.41 8.28 -7.45
CA TYR A 92 -7.72 7.09 -7.93
C TYR A 92 -8.68 6.21 -8.72
N THR A 93 -8.12 5.32 -9.55
CA THR A 93 -8.87 4.27 -10.25
C THR A 93 -8.30 2.91 -9.88
N LEU A 94 -9.16 2.02 -9.40
CA LEU A 94 -8.82 0.61 -9.16
C LEU A 94 -9.28 -0.24 -10.34
N ALA A 95 -8.34 -0.94 -10.98
CA ALA A 95 -8.64 -1.92 -12.03
C ALA A 95 -8.15 -3.30 -11.57
N LEU A 96 -9.08 -4.25 -11.46
CA LEU A 96 -8.79 -5.61 -11.02
C LEU A 96 -8.89 -6.58 -12.21
N SER A 97 -7.83 -7.35 -12.44
CA SER A 97 -7.81 -8.46 -13.40
C SER A 97 -8.59 -9.68 -12.88
N ARG A 98 -8.63 -9.83 -11.55
CA ARG A 98 -9.32 -10.86 -10.76
C ARG A 98 -9.56 -10.34 -9.34
N LEU A 99 -10.35 -11.07 -8.56
CA LEU A 99 -10.41 -10.81 -7.12
C LEU A 99 -9.12 -11.30 -6.44
N PRO A 100 -8.64 -10.57 -5.41
CA PRO A 100 -7.54 -11.04 -4.58
C PRO A 100 -7.92 -12.30 -3.80
N ASP A 101 -6.91 -13.09 -3.45
CA ASP A 101 -7.01 -14.24 -2.57
C ASP A 101 -6.25 -13.99 -1.25
N GLY A 102 -6.99 -14.15 -0.15
CA GLY A 102 -6.49 -13.94 1.20
C GLY A 102 -6.68 -12.50 1.70
N PRO A 103 -6.26 -12.24 2.95
CA PRO A 103 -6.53 -10.97 3.62
C PRO A 103 -5.52 -9.87 3.33
N TYR A 104 -4.37 -10.22 2.72
CA TYR A 104 -3.25 -9.32 2.47
C TYR A 104 -3.25 -8.82 1.04
N ILE A 105 -3.14 -7.50 0.88
CA ILE A 105 -2.94 -6.84 -0.39
C ILE A 105 -1.57 -6.15 -0.36
N ALA A 106 -0.71 -6.50 -1.31
CA ALA A 106 0.52 -5.80 -1.55
C ALA A 106 0.34 -4.69 -2.58
N LEU A 107 1.14 -3.64 -2.45
CA LEU A 107 1.28 -2.62 -3.48
C LEU A 107 2.77 -2.39 -3.78
N ALA A 108 3.07 -2.15 -5.06
CA ALA A 108 4.38 -1.70 -5.52
C ALA A 108 4.24 -0.41 -6.31
N ALA A 109 4.91 0.66 -5.91
CA ALA A 109 4.92 1.90 -6.68
C ALA A 109 5.67 1.71 -8.00
N LEU A 110 5.06 2.13 -9.11
CA LEU A 110 5.61 2.01 -10.45
C LEU A 110 6.04 3.34 -11.04
N THR A 111 5.16 4.35 -10.95
CA THR A 111 5.38 5.64 -11.61
C THR A 111 5.00 6.80 -10.71
N HIS A 112 5.68 7.93 -10.94
CA HIS A 112 5.32 9.23 -10.41
C HIS A 112 5.76 10.29 -11.42
N THR A 113 4.86 11.22 -11.75
CA THR A 113 5.16 12.43 -12.50
C THR A 113 4.42 13.61 -11.88
N SER A 114 5.00 14.79 -11.92
CA SER A 114 4.37 15.99 -11.38
C SER A 114 4.77 17.26 -12.12
N ALA A 115 3.86 18.23 -12.15
CA ALA A 115 4.05 19.56 -12.69
C ALA A 115 3.04 20.52 -12.06
N ASP A 116 3.46 21.75 -11.74
CA ASP A 116 2.59 22.84 -11.28
C ASP A 116 1.61 22.47 -10.15
N GLY A 117 2.08 21.67 -9.18
CA GLY A 117 1.29 21.26 -8.01
C GLY A 117 0.34 20.08 -8.24
N VAL A 118 0.37 19.47 -9.43
CA VAL A 118 -0.40 18.27 -9.76
C VAL A 118 0.54 17.08 -9.93
N ALA A 119 0.17 15.93 -9.37
CA ALA A 119 0.90 14.68 -9.53
C ALA A 119 0.01 13.55 -10.03
N THR A 120 0.61 12.65 -10.81
CA THR A 120 0.02 11.35 -11.16
C THR A 120 1.02 10.26 -10.82
N GLY A 121 0.50 9.11 -10.40
CA GLY A 121 1.30 7.95 -10.08
C GLY A 121 0.51 6.67 -10.22
N SER A 122 1.21 5.55 -10.27
CA SER A 122 0.59 4.23 -10.35
C SER A 122 1.29 3.24 -9.44
N SER A 123 0.50 2.29 -8.94
CA SER A 123 1.00 1.11 -8.25
C SER A 123 0.36 -0.15 -8.83
N GLU A 124 1.10 -1.25 -8.80
CA GLU A 124 0.56 -2.58 -9.08
C GLU A 124 0.14 -3.23 -7.75
N LEU A 125 -0.99 -3.94 -7.77
CA LEU A 125 -1.52 -4.66 -6.61
C LEU A 125 -1.15 -6.14 -6.71
N PHE A 126 -0.96 -6.78 -5.57
CA PHE A 126 -0.62 -8.20 -5.48
C PHE A 126 -1.32 -8.83 -4.29
N ASP A 127 -1.51 -10.15 -4.36
CA ASP A 127 -1.75 -10.99 -3.19
C ASP A 127 -0.68 -12.09 -3.11
N HIS A 128 -0.93 -13.12 -2.30
CA HIS A 128 0.01 -14.23 -2.12
C HIS A 128 0.23 -15.09 -3.39
N LEU A 129 -0.62 -14.97 -4.40
CA LEU A 129 -0.50 -15.63 -5.71
C LEU A 129 0.17 -14.75 -6.76
N GLY A 130 0.45 -13.48 -6.44
CA GLY A 130 1.01 -12.49 -7.38
C GLY A 130 -0.02 -11.41 -7.76
N PRO A 131 0.14 -10.76 -8.93
CA PRO A 131 -0.75 -9.69 -9.36
C PRO A 131 -2.18 -10.17 -9.73
#